data_AF-A0A9X8VDW8-F1
#
_entry.id   AF-A0A9X8VDW8-F1
#
_cell.length_a   1.000
_cell.length_b   1.000
_cell.length_c   1.000
_cell.angle_alpha   90.00
_cell.angle_beta   90.00
_cell.angle_gamma   90.00
#
_symmetry.space_group_name_H-M   'P 1'
#
loop_
_entity.id
_entity.type
_entity.pdbx_description
1 polymer ?
#
loop_
_entity_poly.entity_id
_entity_poly.type
_entity_poly.pdbx_seq_one_letter_code
_entity_poly.pdbx_strand_id
1 'polypeptide(L)' 'MSRPRRRGRDIHGVLLLDKPQGLSSNDALQKVKRLYNANRAGHTGALDPLATGMLPICLGEA' A
#
# COMPACT_ATOMS: atom_id res chain seq x y z
N MET A 1 13.40 17.41 19.21
CA MET A 1 13.18 17.93 17.85
C MET A 1 12.47 16.86 17.02
N SER A 2 11.21 17.07 16.64
CA SER A 2 10.47 16.12 15.79
C SER A 2 11.09 16.09 14.40
N ARG A 3 11.57 14.91 13.98
CA ARG A 3 12.14 14.71 12.64
C ARG A 3 11.08 15.07 11.59
N PRO A 4 11.36 15.91 10.59
CA PRO A 4 10.39 16.21 9.55
C PRO A 4 9.92 14.90 8.93
N ARG A 5 8.60 14.65 8.91
CA ARG A 5 8.06 13.49 8.19
C ARG A 5 8.47 13.66 6.74
N ARG A 6 9.30 12.74 6.22
CA ARG A 6 9.64 12.72 4.78
C ARG A 6 8.33 12.69 4.02
N ARG A 7 8.01 13.77 3.30
CA ARG A 7 6.90 13.80 2.35
C ARG A 7 7.30 12.92 1.18
N GLY A 8 6.54 11.86 0.95
CA GLY A 8 6.56 11.15 -0.32
C GLY A 8 5.99 12.01 -1.45
N ARG A 9 5.82 11.40 -2.62
CA ARG A 9 5.18 11.94 -3.82
C ARG A 9 3.66 11.99 -3.64
N ASP A 10 3.04 13.04 -4.16
CA ASP A 10 1.60 13.13 -4.35
C ASP A 10 1.23 12.33 -5.61
N ILE A 11 0.89 11.06 -5.40
CA ILE A 11 0.45 10.12 -6.43
C ILE A 11 -0.99 9.78 -6.15
N HIS A 12 -1.80 9.76 -7.20
CA HIS A 12 -3.22 9.42 -7.15
C HIS A 12 -3.49 8.26 -8.11
N GLY A 13 -4.15 7.22 -7.63
CA GLY A 13 -4.56 6.09 -8.47
C GLY A 13 -4.76 4.79 -7.69
N VAL A 14 -5.20 3.76 -8.40
CA VAL A 14 -5.41 2.41 -7.85
C VAL A 14 -4.42 1.44 -8.48
N LEU A 15 -3.69 0.70 -7.64
CA LEU A 15 -2.85 -0.42 -8.06
C LEU A 15 -3.58 -1.73 -7.74
N LEU A 16 -3.81 -2.55 -8.75
CA LEU A 16 -4.32 -3.90 -8.58
C LEU A 16 -3.15 -4.83 -8.25
N LEU A 17 -2.90 -5.05 -6.96
CA LEU A 17 -1.83 -5.94 -6.51
C LEU A 17 -2.33 -7.38 -6.49
N ASP A 18 -1.58 -8.30 -7.08
CA ASP A 18 -1.73 -9.72 -6.76
C ASP A 18 -0.91 -10.02 -5.48
N LYS A 19 -1.60 -10.18 -4.35
CA LYS A 19 -0.98 -10.35 -3.04
C LYS A 19 -0.38 -11.77 -2.97
N PRO A 20 0.92 -11.91 -2.73
CA PRO A 20 1.50 -13.24 -2.53
C PRO A 20 1.10 -13.82 -1.16
N GLN A 21 1.25 -15.13 -1.05
CA GLN A 21 1.08 -15.85 0.21
C GLN A 21 2.19 -15.46 1.21
N GLY A 22 1.87 -15.51 2.50
CA GLY A 22 2.79 -15.23 3.60
C GLY A 22 2.94 -13.74 3.94
N LEU A 23 2.33 -12.84 3.17
CA LEU A 23 2.30 -11.40 3.45
C LEU A 23 0.93 -10.99 4.01
N SER A 24 0.94 -10.22 5.10
CA SER A 24 -0.27 -9.51 5.53
C SER A 24 -0.64 -8.44 4.50
N SER A 25 -1.91 -8.07 4.44
CA SER A 25 -2.39 -7.01 3.56
C SER A 25 -1.73 -5.64 3.86
N ASN A 26 -1.44 -5.36 5.14
CA ASN A 26 -0.72 -4.16 5.53
C ASN A 26 0.75 -4.20 5.10
N ASP A 27 1.45 -5.33 5.22
CA ASP A 27 2.84 -5.43 4.76
C ASP A 27 2.95 -5.21 3.24
N ALA A 28 2.02 -5.80 2.48
CA ALA A 28 1.89 -5.57 1.05
C ALA A 28 1.65 -4.08 0.72
N LEU A 29 0.71 -3.44 1.42
CA LEU A 29 0.45 -1.99 1.33
C LEU A 29 1.71 -1.15 1.62
N GLN A 30 2.43 -1.44 2.70
CA GLN A 30 3.64 -0.67 3.06
C GLN A 30 4.75 -0.83 2.02
N LYS A 31 4.89 -2.02 1.43
CA LYS A 31 5.82 -2.25 0.32
C LYS A 31 5.45 -1.40 -0.89
N VAL A 32 4.18 -1.43 -1.31
CA VAL A 32 3.68 -0.60 -2.43
C VAL A 32 3.90 0.89 -2.14
N LYS A 33 3.50 1.37 -0.95
CA LYS A 33 3.69 2.77 -0.55
C LYS A 33 5.15 3.21 -0.65
N ARG A 34 6.10 2.36 -0.22
CA ARG A 34 7.54 2.63 -0.31
C ARG A 34 8.05 2.61 -1.75
N LEU A 35 7.64 1.62 -2.56
CA LEU A 35 8.04 1.50 -3.96
C LEU A 35 7.63 2.72 -4.78
N TYR A 36 6.40 3.21 -4.58
CA TYR A 36 5.92 4.41 -5.23
C TYR A 36 6.34 5.70 -4.50
N ASN A 37 7.00 5.60 -3.34
CA ASN A 37 7.27 6.71 -2.44
C ASN A 37 6.00 7.55 -2.21
N ALA A 38 4.83 6.95 -2.03
CA ALA A 38 3.56 7.67 -1.97
C ALA A 38 3.35 8.32 -0.60
N ASN A 39 2.76 9.53 -0.57
CA ASN A 39 2.40 10.22 0.68
C ASN A 39 1.35 9.45 1.50
N ARG A 40 0.29 8.98 0.82
CA ARG A 40 -0.83 8.25 1.40
C ARG A 40 -1.12 7.00 0.57
N ALA A 41 -1.51 5.94 1.26
CA ALA A 41 -1.93 4.69 0.62
C ALA A 41 -2.87 3.93 1.58
N GLY A 42 -3.83 3.18 1.02
CA GLY A 42 -4.73 2.27 1.73
C GLY A 42 -5.10 1.07 0.85
N HIS A 43 -5.76 0.05 1.42
CA HIS A 43 -6.30 -1.09 0.66
C HIS A 43 -7.81 -1.22 0.88
N THR A 44 -8.56 -1.74 -0.09
CA THR A 44 -10.04 -1.77 -0.02
C THR A 44 -10.63 -3.00 0.66
N GLY A 45 -9.79 -3.95 1.09
CA GLY A 45 -10.22 -5.13 1.85
C GLY A 45 -9.00 -5.92 2.31
N ALA A 46 -9.05 -6.49 3.51
CA ALA A 46 -7.95 -7.32 3.99
C ALA A 46 -8.09 -8.75 3.49
N LEU A 47 -7.00 -9.30 2.97
CA LEU A 47 -6.79 -10.72 2.76
C LEU A 47 -5.93 -11.29 3.88
N ASP A 48 -6.26 -12.51 4.32
CA ASP A 48 -5.46 -13.25 5.29
C ASP A 48 -4.02 -13.45 4.79
N PRO A 49 -3.03 -13.56 5.69
CA PRO A 49 -1.64 -13.82 5.29
C PRO A 49 -1.48 -15.05 4.38
N LEU A 50 -2.30 -16.09 4.59
CA LEU A 50 -2.28 -17.31 3.80
C LEU A 50 -3.02 -17.19 2.45
N ALA A 51 -3.87 -16.19 2.27
CA ALA A 51 -4.60 -15.98 1.02
C ALA A 51 -3.68 -15.38 -0.06
N THR A 52 -4.00 -15.63 -1.33
CA THR A 52 -3.41 -14.98 -2.51
C THR A 52 -4.50 -14.25 -3.29
N GLY A 53 -4.12 -13.44 -4.27
CA GLY A 53 -5.05 -12.83 -5.21
C GLY A 53 -5.19 -11.31 -5.08
N MET A 54 -6.22 -10.77 -5.73
CA MET A 54 -6.38 -9.34 -5.94
C MET A 54 -6.58 -8.56 -4.63
N LEU A 55 -5.67 -7.62 -4.36
CA LEU A 55 -5.71 -6.64 -3.29
C LEU A 55 -5.60 -5.22 -3.90
N PRO A 56 -6.71 -4.50 -4.11
CA PRO A 56 -6.64 -3.14 -4.61
C PRO A 56 -5.98 -2.20 -3.58
N ILE A 57 -4.95 -1.48 -4.01
CA ILE A 57 -4.24 -0.48 -3.24
C ILE A 57 -4.55 0.91 -3.79
N CYS A 58 -5.22 1.75 -3.00
CA CYS A 58 -5.47 3.15 -3.32
C CYS A 58 -4.26 4.00 -2.90
N LEU A 59 -3.78 4.87 -3.79
CA LEU A 59 -2.70 5.84 -3.54
C LEU A 59 -3.28 7.26 -3.54
N GLY A 60 -2.88 8.07 -2.58
CA GLY A 60 -3.33 9.46 -2.48
C GLY A 60 -4.83 9.60 -2.17
N GLU A 61 -5.55 10.40 -2.97
CA GLU A 61 -7.00 10.67 -2.87
C GLU A 61 -7.84 9.75 -3.78
N ALA A 62 -7.32 8.55 -4.05
CA ALA A 62 -8.02 7.53 -4.83
C ALA A 62 -9.10 6.80 -4.02
#